data_AF-A0A6P1J080-F1
#
_entry.id   AF-A0A6P1J080-F1
#
_cell.length_a   1.000
_cell.length_b   1.000
_cell.length_c   1.000
_cell.angle_alpha   90.00
_cell.angle_beta   90.00
_cell.angle_gamma   90.00
#
_symmetry.space_group_name_H-M   'P 1'
#
loop_
_entity.id
_entity.type
_entity.pdbx_description
1 polymer ?
#
loop_
_entity_poly.entity_id
_entity_poly.type
_entity_poly.pdbx_seq_one_letter_code
_entity_poly.pdbx_strand_id
1 'polypeptide(L)' 'MDPQIRNALKEGLADASGFVIGSLAGWALGRQLGWDFFAAPDAFGWREMAGLALIALGCGVGKIVARRLIAPRPSH' A
#
# COMPACT_ATOMS: atom_id res chain seq x y z
N MET A 1 -25.30 -16.50 0.57
CA MET A 1 -24.04 -15.97 0.00
C MET A 1 -23.03 -17.09 0.04
N ASP A 2 -22.54 -17.51 -1.13
CA ASP A 2 -21.64 -18.66 -1.24
C ASP A 2 -20.37 -18.46 -0.39
N PRO A 3 -19.92 -19.49 0.34
CA PRO A 3 -18.71 -19.42 1.16
C PRO A 3 -17.47 -19.05 0.33
N GLN A 4 -17.45 -19.40 -0.96
CA GLN A 4 -16.42 -18.98 -1.92
C GLN A 4 -16.41 -17.46 -2.12
N ILE A 5 -17.57 -16.85 -2.33
CA ILE A 5 -17.71 -15.39 -2.50
C ILE A 5 -17.26 -14.67 -1.21
N ARG A 6 -17.59 -15.21 -0.03
CA ARG A 6 -17.16 -14.64 1.25
C ARG A 6 -15.65 -14.67 1.44
N ASN A 7 -14.97 -15.74 0.99
CA ASN A 7 -13.52 -15.82 1.04
C ASN A 7 -12.86 -14.86 0.04
N ALA A 8 -13.35 -14.81 -1.20
CA ALA A 8 -12.86 -13.89 -2.21
C ALA A 8 -13.00 -12.42 -1.77
N LEU A 9 -14.12 -12.06 -1.13
CA LEU A 9 -14.33 -10.72 -0.56
C LEU A 9 -13.33 -10.39 0.55
N LYS A 10 -13.04 -11.35 1.45
CA LYS A 10 -12.05 -11.15 2.51
C LYS A 10 -10.66 -10.94 1.94
N GLU A 11 -10.30 -11.70 0.92
CA GLU A 11 -8.99 -11.64 0.28
C GLU A 11 -8.83 -10.34 -0.52
N GLY A 12 -9.86 -9.93 -1.26
CA GLY A 12 -9.90 -8.62 -1.93
C GLY A 12 -9.86 -7.45 -0.96
N LEU A 13 -10.58 -7.54 0.17
CA LEU A 13 -10.57 -6.50 1.21
C LEU A 13 -9.20 -6.41 1.89
N ALA A 14 -8.54 -7.54 2.15
CA ALA A 14 -7.17 -7.57 2.65
C ALA A 14 -6.19 -6.91 1.68
N ASP A 15 -6.28 -7.22 0.39
CA ASP A 15 -5.40 -6.64 -0.62
C ASP A 15 -5.62 -5.13 -0.77
N ALA A 16 -6.88 -4.68 -0.82
CA ALA A 16 -7.23 -3.27 -0.90
C ALA A 16 -6.82 -2.48 0.36
N SER A 17 -7.09 -3.02 1.55
CA SER A 17 -6.65 -2.39 2.81
C SER A 17 -5.13 -2.34 2.92
N GLY A 18 -4.44 -3.42 2.53
CA GLY A 18 -2.98 -3.46 2.45
C GLY A 18 -2.40 -2.43 1.49
N PHE A 19 -3.04 -2.25 0.33
CA PHE A 19 -2.67 -1.21 -0.64
C PHE A 19 -2.80 0.18 -0.03
N VAL A 20 -3.95 0.52 0.56
CA VAL A 20 -4.22 1.87 1.08
C VAL A 20 -3.35 2.19 2.29
N ILE A 21 -3.30 1.28 3.28
CA ILE A 21 -2.50 1.46 4.49
C ILE A 21 -1.01 1.49 4.14
N GLY A 22 -0.56 0.61 3.24
CA GLY A 22 0.82 0.59 2.76
C GLY A 22 1.22 1.89 2.06
N SER A 23 0.36 2.41 1.19
CA SER A 23 0.59 3.68 0.48
C SER A 23 0.67 4.86 1.46
N LEU A 24 -0.23 4.90 2.45
CA LEU A 24 -0.24 5.91 3.50
C LEU A 24 1.02 5.84 4.38
N ALA A 25 1.48 4.63 4.72
CA ALA A 25 2.72 4.43 5.47
C ALA A 25 3.94 4.88 4.65
N GLY A 26 3.99 4.55 3.36
CA GLY A 26 5.03 5.03 2.44
C GLY A 26 5.05 6.55 2.31
N TRP A 27 3.87 7.18 2.20
CA TRP A 27 3.74 8.63 2.22
C TRP A 27 4.23 9.24 3.53
N ALA A 28 3.80 8.69 4.67
CA ALA A 28 4.18 9.20 5.99
C ALA A 28 5.71 9.10 6.21
N LEU A 29 6.34 8.03 5.75
CA LEU A 29 7.79 7.88 5.76
C LEU A 29 8.48 8.89 4.82
N GLY A 30 7.97 9.06 3.59
CA GLY A 30 8.48 10.05 2.64
C GLY A 30 8.43 11.46 3.22
N ARG A 31 7.32 11.81 3.87
CA ARG A 31 7.14 13.08 4.56
C ARG A 31 8.14 13.28 5.70
N GLN A 32 8.39 12.25 6.52
CA GLN A 32 9.40 12.34 7.59
C GLN A 32 10.83 12.48 7.05
N LEU A 33 11.13 11.89 5.89
CA LEU A 33 12.40 12.05 5.17
C LEU A 33 12.52 13.41 4.46
N GLY A 34 11.48 14.25 4.52
CA GLY A 34 11.42 15.53 3.80
C GLY A 34 11.22 15.38 2.29
N TRP A 35 10.80 14.20 1.83
CA TRP A 35 10.42 13.90 0.45
C TRP A 35 8.93 14.08 0.30
N ASP A 36 8.49 15.33 0.44
CA ASP A 36 7.07 15.67 0.38
C ASP A 36 6.65 15.90 -1.07
N PHE A 37 5.95 14.91 -1.64
CA PHE A 37 5.41 14.98 -3.00
C PHE A 37 4.39 16.12 -3.18
N PHE A 38 3.72 16.56 -2.11
CA PHE A 38 2.68 17.59 -2.18
C PHE A 38 3.22 19.00 -1.91
N ALA A 39 4.45 19.14 -1.42
CA ALA A 39 5.03 20.44 -1.05
C ALA A 39 5.41 21.31 -2.26
N ALA A 40 5.66 20.72 -3.43
CA ALA A 40 5.98 21.47 -4.65
C ALA A 40 5.31 20.83 -5.89
N PRO A 41 4.01 21.11 -6.12
CA PRO A 41 3.23 20.50 -7.21
C PRO A 41 3.74 20.82 -8.63
N ASP A 42 4.54 21.88 -8.80
CA ASP A 42 5.16 22.28 -10.08
C ASP A 42 6.61 21.79 -10.25
N ALA A 43 7.19 21.18 -9.21
CA ALA A 43 8.56 20.67 -9.26
C ALA A 43 8.51 19.14 -9.29
N PHE A 44 8.68 18.56 -10.49
CA PHE A 44 9.01 17.14 -10.65
C PHE A 44 10.47 16.87 -10.22
N GLY A 45 10.86 17.40 -9.06
CA GLY A 45 12.19 17.30 -8.51
C GLY A 45 12.48 15.91 -7.96
N TRP A 46 13.75 15.70 -7.62
CA TRP A 46 14.22 14.43 -7.08
C TRP A 46 13.48 14.03 -5.78
N ARG A 47 13.09 14.99 -4.95
CA ARG A 47 12.43 14.75 -3.65
C ARG A 47 10.99 14.26 -3.85
N GLU A 48 10.29 14.83 -4.79
CA GLU A 48 8.92 14.49 -5.15
C GLU A 48 8.89 13.11 -5.80
N MET A 49 9.81 12.85 -6.74
CA MET A 49 9.99 11.53 -7.35
C MET A 49 10.32 10.45 -6.31
N ALA A 50 11.23 10.73 -5.37
CA ALA A 50 11.57 9.81 -4.29
C ALA A 50 10.38 9.57 -3.35
N GLY A 51 9.61 10.61 -3.03
CA GLY A 51 8.37 10.51 -2.25
C GLY A 51 7.33 9.63 -2.94
N LEU A 52 7.08 9.85 -4.22
CA LEU A 52 6.15 9.03 -5.02
C LEU A 52 6.61 7.57 -5.11
N ALA A 53 7.90 7.35 -5.34
CA ALA A 53 8.48 6.01 -5.34
C ALA A 53 8.28 5.31 -3.98
N LEU A 54 8.40 6.04 -2.87
CA LEU A 54 8.17 5.48 -1.53
C LEU A 54 6.71 5.12 -1.29
N ILE A 55 5.76 5.92 -1.80
CA ILE A 55 4.32 5.62 -1.75
C ILE A 55 4.02 4.36 -2.57
N ALA A 56 4.56 4.27 -3.78
CA ALA A 56 4.40 3.11 -4.65
C ALA A 56 5.03 1.84 -4.06
N LEU A 57 6.19 1.96 -3.40
CA LEU A 57 6.80 0.85 -2.65
C LEU A 57 5.96 0.46 -1.44
N GLY A 58 5.44 1.44 -0.70
CA GLY A 58 4.55 1.23 0.44
C GLY A 58 3.29 0.45 0.05
N CYS A 59 2.69 0.80 -1.09
CA CYS A 59 1.59 0.05 -1.70
C CYS A 59 1.91 -1.44 -1.91
N GLY A 60 3.04 -1.73 -2.56
CA GLY A 60 3.45 -3.11 -2.87
C GLY A 60 3.74 -3.92 -1.60
N VAL A 61 4.50 -3.34 -0.66
CA VAL A 61 4.83 -3.99 0.61
C VAL A 61 3.58 -4.18 1.47
N GLY A 62 2.69 -3.18 1.53
CA GLY A 62 1.44 -3.24 2.30
C GLY A 62 0.51 -4.35 1.82
N LYS A 63 0.41 -4.58 0.51
CA LYS A 63 -0.31 -5.74 -0.05
C LYS A 63 0.28 -7.07 0.39
N ILE A 64 1.61 -7.21 0.36
CA ILE A 64 2.29 -8.45 0.78
C ILE A 64 2.05 -8.71 2.26
N VAL A 65 2.19 -7.68 3.11
CA VAL A 65 1.96 -7.79 4.56
C VAL A 65 0.50 -8.12 4.86
N ALA A 66 -0.46 -7.44 4.23
CA ALA A 66 -1.88 -7.71 4.43
C ALA A 66 -2.27 -9.12 3.98
N ARG A 67 -1.73 -9.60 2.85
CA ARG A 67 -1.88 -11.00 2.44
C ARG A 67 -1.29 -11.97 3.45
N ARG A 68 -0.11 -11.68 4.02
CA ARG A 68 0.51 -12.55 5.03
C ARG A 68 -0.26 -12.59 6.35
N LEU A 69 -0.91 -11.50 6.73
CA LEU A 69 -1.64 -11.40 8.00
C LEU A 69 -3.10 -11.88 7.90
N ILE A 70 -3.76 -11.70 6.75
CA ILE A 70 -5.19 -11.91 6.60
C ILE A 70 -5.53 -13.09 5.68
N ALA A 71 -4.72 -13.36 4.66
CA ALA A 71 -5.04 -14.47 3.75
C ALA A 71 -4.83 -15.80 4.49
N PRO A 72 -5.86 -16.68 4.54
CA PRO A 72 -5.69 -18.04 5.04
C PRO A 72 -4.57 -18.71 4.24
N ARG A 73 -3.67 -19.45 4.92
CA ARG A 73 -2.70 -20.32 4.23
C ARG A 73 -3.46 -21.13 3.18
N PRO A 74 -3.05 -21.13 1.90
CA PRO A 74 -3.69 -22.00 0.91
C PRO A 74 -3.55 -23.44 1.41
N SER A 75 -4.68 -24.03 1.79
CA SER A 75 -4.78 -25.47 2.00
C SER A 75 -4.76 -26.10 0.61
N HIS A 76 -3.56 -26.57 0.26
CA HIS A 76 -3.16 -27.46 -0.84
C HIS A 76 -4.26 -27.94 -1.79
#